data_AF-A0A2G7GMM7-F1
#
_entry.id   AF-A0A2G7GMM7-F1
#
_cell.length_a   1.000
_cell.length_b   1.000
_cell.length_c   1.000
_cell.angle_alpha   90.00
_cell.angle_beta   90.00
_cell.angle_gamma   90.00
#
_symmetry.space_group_name_H-M   'P 1'
#
loop_
_entity.id
_entity.type
_entity.pdbx_description
1 polymer ?
#
loop_
_entity_poly.entity_id
_entity_poly.type
_entity_poly.pdbx_seq_one_letter_code
_entity_poly.pdbx_strand_id
1 'polypeptide(L)' 'MSKYSLLIARLNQELANIERTVQKVIQQIQKAQTTQDHDFYDAATLNLQKFYMGAERIFIDIARDVDAYLPSGSDV' A
#
# COMPACT_ATOMS: atom_id res chain seq x y z
N MET A 1 23.71 -12.14 -6.09
CA MET A 1 22.73 -11.68 -5.07
C MET A 1 21.83 -12.87 -4.71
N SER A 2 21.51 -13.06 -3.43
CA SER A 2 20.59 -14.12 -2.98
C SER A 2 19.15 -13.80 -3.39
N LYS A 3 18.31 -14.80 -3.73
CA LYS A 3 16.87 -14.64 -4.02
C LYS A 3 16.18 -13.75 -2.97
N TYR A 4 16.54 -13.95 -1.70
CA TYR A 4 15.97 -13.18 -0.59
C TYR A 4 16.47 -11.74 -0.51
N SER A 5 17.68 -11.43 -0.96
CA SER A 5 18.17 -10.04 -1.00
C SER A 5 17.38 -9.18 -1.98
N LEU A 6 16.93 -9.75 -3.11
CA LEU A 6 16.06 -9.06 -4.05
C LEU A 6 14.65 -8.86 -3.48
N LEU A 7 14.09 -9.90 -2.83
CA LEU A 7 12.80 -9.79 -2.14
C LEU A 7 12.83 -8.69 -1.07
N ILE A 8 13.84 -8.70 -0.18
CA ILE A 8 14.01 -7.68 0.87
C ILE A 8 14.06 -6.27 0.28
N ALA A 9 14.80 -6.08 -0.82
CA ALA A 9 14.88 -4.77 -1.48
C ALA A 9 13.51 -4.29 -2.00
N ARG A 10 12.72 -5.18 -2.62
CA ARG A 10 11.35 -4.86 -3.08
C ARG A 10 10.44 -4.55 -1.90
N LEU A 11 10.46 -5.37 -0.84
CA LEU A 11 9.63 -5.17 0.34
C LEU A 11 9.93 -3.83 1.03
N ASN A 12 11.21 -3.48 1.20
CA ASN A 12 11.60 -2.20 1.77
C ASN A 12 11.11 -1.01 0.92
N GLN A 13 11.18 -1.14 -0.41
CA GLN A 13 10.68 -0.11 -1.31
C GLN A 13 9.17 0.06 -1.20
N GLU A 14 8.41 -1.03 -1.16
CA GLU A 14 6.95 -0.96 -1.02
C GLU A 14 6.52 -0.46 0.36
N LEU A 15 7.20 -0.87 1.44
CA LEU A 15 6.95 -0.32 2.78
C LEU A 15 7.17 1.20 2.83
N ALA A 16 8.25 1.69 2.21
CA ALA A 16 8.49 3.14 2.11
C ALA A 16 7.42 3.86 1.27
N ASN A 17 6.88 3.20 0.23
CA ASN A 17 5.78 3.76 -0.57
C ASN A 17 4.47 3.81 0.24
N ILE A 18 4.18 2.75 0.99
CA ILE A 18 3.01 2.64 1.88
C ILE A 18 3.08 3.73 2.95
N GLU A 19 4.23 3.90 3.61
CA GLU A 19 4.42 4.93 4.64
C GLU A 19 4.09 6.32 4.09
N ARG A 20 4.67 6.70 2.95
CA ARG A 20 4.38 7.99 2.30
C ARG A 20 2.90 8.14 1.94
N THR A 21 2.25 7.04 1.54
CA THR A 21 0.83 7.04 1.17
C THR A 21 -0.06 7.26 2.40
N VAL A 22 0.23 6.59 3.51
CA VAL A 22 -0.47 6.80 4.80
C VAL A 22 -0.33 8.25 5.25
N GLN A 23 0.87 8.83 5.18
CA GLN A 23 1.08 10.24 5.53
C GLN A 23 0.21 11.18 4.67
N LYS A 24 0.06 10.91 3.37
CA LYS A 24 -0.82 11.69 2.50
C LYS A 24 -2.29 11.57 2.88
N VAL A 25 -2.77 10.36 3.18
CA VAL A 25 -4.16 10.13 3.64
C VAL A 25 -4.44 10.97 4.89
N ILE A 26 -3.56 10.90 5.89
CA ILE A 26 -3.71 11.66 7.14
C ILE A 26 -3.76 13.17 6.85
N GLN A 27 -2.83 13.68 6.05
CA GLN A 27 -2.80 15.10 5.67
C GLN A 27 -4.05 15.55 4.93
N GLN A 28 -4.59 14.71 4.04
CA GLN A 28 -5.80 15.01 3.27
C GLN A 28 -7.04 15.01 4.15
N ILE A 29 -7.21 14.01 5.01
CA ILE A 29 -8.31 13.98 5.98
C ILE A 29 -8.25 15.22 6.89
N GLN A 30 -7.06 15.56 7.39
CA GLN A 30 -6.90 16.76 8.22
C GLN A 30 -7.28 18.03 7.45
N LYS A 31 -6.86 18.17 6.19
CA LYS A 31 -7.24 19.29 5.33
C LYS A 31 -8.75 19.36 5.17
N ALA A 32 -9.41 18.26 4.79
CA ALA A 32 -10.86 18.18 4.64
C ALA A 32 -11.60 18.69 5.89
N GLN A 33 -11.14 18.26 7.08
CA GLN A 33 -11.72 18.69 8.35
C GLN A 33 -11.50 20.18 8.64
N THR A 34 -10.31 20.71 8.35
CA THR A 34 -9.97 22.12 8.64
C THR A 34 -10.55 23.12 7.65
N THR A 35 -10.62 22.77 6.36
CA THR A 35 -11.08 23.68 5.30
C THR A 35 -12.55 23.48 4.96
N GLN A 36 -13.18 22.39 5.43
CA GLN A 36 -14.51 21.94 5.01
C GLN A 36 -14.60 21.69 3.49
N ASP A 37 -13.46 21.51 2.84
CA ASP A 37 -13.37 21.16 1.43
C ASP A 37 -13.36 19.63 1.31
N HIS A 38 -14.47 19.09 0.83
CA HIS A 38 -14.69 17.65 0.75
C HIS A 38 -13.85 16.97 -0.35
N ASP A 39 -13.30 17.71 -1.31
CA ASP A 39 -12.45 17.14 -2.37
C ASP A 39 -11.19 16.46 -1.80
N PHE A 40 -10.75 16.89 -0.61
CA PHE A 40 -9.68 16.22 0.10
C PHE A 40 -10.05 14.81 0.60
N TYR A 41 -11.33 14.50 0.84
CA TYR A 41 -11.76 13.12 1.13
C TYR A 41 -11.66 12.20 -0.08
N ASP A 42 -11.97 12.70 -1.29
CA ASP A 42 -11.76 11.94 -2.52
C ASP A 42 -10.27 11.66 -2.73
N ALA A 43 -9.44 12.68 -2.52
CA ALA A 43 -8.00 12.54 -2.60
C ALA A 43 -7.44 11.56 -1.54
N ALA A 44 -8.02 11.51 -0.34
CA ALA A 44 -7.70 10.53 0.71
C ALA A 44 -8.11 9.11 0.30
N THR A 45 -9.30 8.94 -0.28
CA THR A 45 -9.80 7.65 -0.77
C THR A 45 -8.88 7.05 -1.84
N LEU A 46 -8.41 7.87 -2.78
CA LEU A 46 -7.44 7.44 -3.80
C LEU A 46 -6.11 6.97 -3.19
N ASN A 47 -5.65 7.60 -2.11
CA ASN A 47 -4.44 7.15 -1.42
C ASN A 47 -4.70 5.93 -0.53
N LEU A 48 -5.89 5.78 0.06
CA LEU A 48 -6.29 4.54 0.76
C LEU A 48 -6.29 3.34 -0.18
N GLN A 49 -6.82 3.49 -1.40
CA GLN A 49 -6.76 2.43 -2.41
C GLN A 49 -5.31 2.02 -2.70
N LYS A 50 -4.39 3.00 -2.87
CA LYS A 50 -2.96 2.74 -3.07
C LYS A 50 -2.32 2.02 -1.88
N PHE A 51 -2.72 2.35 -0.65
CA PHE A 51 -2.29 1.63 0.55
C PHE A 51 -2.66 0.14 0.46
N TYR A 52 -3.93 -0.17 0.15
CA TYR A 52 -4.37 -1.56 0.05
C TYR A 52 -3.68 -2.32 -1.08
N MET A 53 -3.52 -1.71 -2.26
CA MET A 53 -2.77 -2.32 -3.37
C MET A 53 -1.31 -2.58 -3.02
N GLY A 54 -0.66 -1.67 -2.28
CA GLY A 54 0.72 -1.87 -1.81
C GLY A 54 0.83 -3.02 -0.82
N ALA A 55 -0.09 -3.09 0.15
CA ALA A 55 -0.14 -4.18 1.13
C ALA A 55 -0.39 -5.54 0.46
N GLU A 56 -1.35 -5.60 -0.47
CA GLU A 56 -1.60 -6.78 -1.29
C GLU A 56 -0.33 -7.22 -2.03
N ARG A 57 0.37 -6.29 -2.69
CA ARG A 57 1.61 -6.61 -3.41
C ARG A 57 2.69 -7.19 -2.50
N ILE A 58 2.84 -6.67 -1.28
CA ILE A 58 3.75 -7.23 -0.27
C ILE A 58 3.38 -8.68 0.04
N PHE A 59 2.10 -8.95 0.30
CA PHE A 59 1.64 -10.31 0.60
C PHE A 59 1.83 -11.25 -0.58
N ILE A 60 1.56 -10.81 -1.81
CA ILE A 60 1.79 -11.60 -3.03
C ILE A 60 3.28 -11.92 -3.20
N ASP A 61 4.17 -10.95 -2.98
CA ASP A 61 5.61 -11.16 -3.10
C ASP A 61 6.15 -12.14 -2.04
N ILE A 62 5.63 -12.07 -0.80
CA ILE A 62 5.94 -13.04 0.25
C ILE A 62 5.42 -14.43 -0.13
N ALA A 63 4.14 -14.53 -0.49
CA ALA A 63 3.51 -15.79 -0.86
C ALA A 63 4.23 -16.48 -2.03
N ARG A 64 4.67 -15.71 -3.03
CA ARG A 64 5.41 -16.22 -4.18
C ARG A 64 6.81 -16.70 -3.84
N ASP A 65 7.56 -15.92 -3.06
CA ASP A 65 8.99 -16.16 -2.88
C ASP A 65 9.35 -16.97 -1.63
N VAL A 66 8.48 -16.94 -0.60
CA VAL A 66 8.64 -17.60 0.70
C VAL A 66 7.71 -18.82 0.82
N ASP A 67 6.40 -18.62 0.65
CA ASP A 67 5.41 -19.69 0.91
C ASP A 67 5.26 -20.67 -0.27
N ALA A 68 5.71 -20.23 -1.47
CA ALA A 68 5.55 -20.94 -2.74
C ALA A 68 4.09 -21.30 -3.11
N TYR A 69 3.13 -20.66 -2.46
CA TYR A 69 1.70 -20.83 -2.68
C TYR A 69 1.01 -19.47 -2.62
N LEU A 70 0.34 -19.09 -3.70
CA LEU A 70 -0.46 -17.88 -3.76
C LEU A 70 -1.92 -18.23 -3.45
N PRO A 71 -2.55 -17.64 -2.41
CA PRO A 71 -3.98 -17.82 -2.18
C PRO A 71 -4.75 -17.25 -3.37
N SER A 72 -5.62 -18.04 -3.99
CA SER A 72 -6.61 -17.53 -4.95
C SER A 72 -7.82 -17.02 -4.18
N GLY A 73 -8.01 -15.70 -4.14
CA GLY A 73 -9.27 -15.10 -3.70
C GLY A 73 -10.37 -15.33 -4.74
N SER A 74 -11.63 -15.17 -4.35
CA SER A 74 -12.70 -14.98 -5.31
C SER A 74 -12.55 -13.57 -5.88
N ASP A 75 -12.04 -13.44 -7.10
CA ASP A 75 -12.18 -12.18 -7.86
C ASP A 75 -13.68 -11.95 -8.07
N VAL A 76 -14.29 -11.13 -7.20
CA VAL A 76 -15.69 -10.68 -7.29
C VAL A 76 -15.70 -9.16 -7.37
#